data_AF-A0A917BWJ7-F1
#
_entry.id   AF-A0A917BWJ7-F1
#
_cell.length_a   1.000
_cell.length_b   1.000
_cell.length_c   1.000
_cell.angle_alpha   90.00
_cell.angle_beta   90.00
_cell.angle_gamma   90.00
#
_symmetry.space_group_name_H-M   'P 1'
#
loop_
_entity.id
_entity.type
_entity.pdbx_description
1 polymer ?
#
loop_
_entity_poly.entity_id
_entity_poly.type
_entity_poly.pdbx_seq_one_letter_code
_entity_poly.pdbx_strand_id
1 'polypeptide(L)'
;MIEGQANRYGSMQGQVLDVTKYPFFSENSFGKDWLNKPKHRAIAIGHPAQCATYNGRWRHAKASTAVRRTLQDCMQRMAELSRHLGKKCECRLAALDDRIFVSPKELPFRKQLPAIALVKDTKGRKEILGYALTTGRTGMRQPFDFYTQNDQKVCEGQYNLGGMAMKGEAYLNCFGGKIKGPAVFKVVGFREGQAYGTALVKAGDNQLILVYGLPSDEFETRRAELLGQ
;
A
#
# COMPACT_ATOMS: atom_id res chain seq x y z
N MET A 1 16.06 6.63 19.48
CA MET A 1 14.73 7.25 19.34
C MET A 1 13.55 6.28 19.47
N ILE A 2 13.51 5.16 18.73
CA ILE A 2 12.36 4.21 18.76
C ILE A 2 12.15 3.56 20.15
N GLU A 3 13.22 3.29 20.89
CA GLU A 3 13.15 2.66 22.23
C GLU A 3 12.49 3.58 23.28
N GLY A 4 12.77 4.88 23.25
CA GLY A 4 12.10 5.87 24.09
C GLY A 4 10.62 6.05 23.73
N GLN A 5 10.26 5.94 22.45
CA GLN A 5 8.85 5.96 22.00
C GLN A 5 8.10 4.69 22.45
N ALA A 6 8.71 3.51 22.32
CA ALA A 6 8.09 2.24 22.72
C ALA A 6 7.77 2.18 24.22
N ASN A 7 8.67 2.71 25.06
CA ASN A 7 8.44 2.80 26.51
C ASN A 7 7.35 3.82 26.86
N ARG A 8 7.27 4.95 26.13
CA ARG A 8 6.16 5.92 26.26
C ARG A 8 4.81 5.31 25.88
N TYR A 9 4.73 4.51 24.82
CA TYR A 9 3.47 3.85 24.47
C TYR A 9 3.03 2.79 25.48
N GLY A 10 3.98 2.16 26.17
CA GLY A 10 3.67 1.26 27.29
C GLY A 10 3.06 1.98 28.51
N SER A 11 3.25 3.29 28.63
CA SER A 11 2.69 4.12 29.71
C SER A 11 1.56 5.08 29.26
N MET A 12 1.31 5.23 27.96
CA MET A 12 0.21 6.04 27.43
C MET A 12 -1.14 5.34 27.65
N GLN A 13 -2.11 6.08 28.20
CA GLN A 13 -3.50 5.62 28.29
C GLN A 13 -4.19 5.79 26.93
N GLY A 14 -4.08 4.78 26.06
CA GLY A 14 -4.96 4.67 24.89
C GLY A 14 -6.41 4.47 25.31
N GLN A 15 -7.34 4.81 24.41
CA GLN A 15 -8.76 4.52 24.62
C GLN A 15 -8.98 3.01 24.52
N VAL A 16 -9.94 2.48 25.27
CA VAL A 16 -10.38 1.09 25.08
C VAL A 16 -10.93 0.94 23.67
N LEU A 17 -10.48 -0.09 22.96
CA LEU A 17 -10.88 -0.36 21.58
C LEU A 17 -12.38 -0.70 21.52
N ASP A 18 -13.13 0.18 20.88
CA ASP A 18 -14.54 -0.02 20.53
C ASP A 18 -14.64 -0.36 19.05
N VAL A 19 -14.73 -1.66 18.73
CA VAL A 19 -14.76 -2.15 17.34
C VAL A 19 -15.90 -1.56 16.50
N THR A 20 -16.99 -1.12 17.13
CA THR A 20 -18.15 -0.54 16.42
C THR A 20 -17.83 0.82 15.81
N LYS A 21 -16.86 1.54 16.38
CA LYS A 21 -16.44 2.86 15.92
C LYS A 21 -15.37 2.82 14.84
N TYR A 22 -14.77 1.66 14.58
CA TYR A 22 -13.63 1.50 13.70
C TYR A 22 -13.91 0.45 12.63
N PRO A 23 -14.45 0.86 11.45
CA PRO A 23 -14.69 -0.03 10.31
C PRO A 23 -13.46 -0.86 9.91
N PHE A 24 -12.26 -0.35 10.17
CA PHE A 24 -11.02 -1.10 10.01
C PHE A 24 -11.07 -2.48 10.70
N PHE A 25 -11.54 -2.58 11.94
CA PHE A 25 -11.56 -3.86 12.64
C PHE A 25 -12.76 -4.76 12.28
N SER A 26 -13.84 -4.18 11.74
CA SER A 26 -15.08 -4.91 11.39
C SER A 26 -15.24 -5.23 9.90
N GLU A 27 -14.47 -4.60 9.02
CA GLU A 27 -14.58 -4.76 7.57
C GLU A 27 -13.25 -5.13 6.90
N ASN A 28 -12.10 -4.74 7.48
CA ASN A 28 -10.78 -5.06 6.90
C ASN A 28 -10.31 -6.44 7.36
N SER A 29 -9.89 -7.31 6.43
CA SER A 29 -9.43 -8.67 6.77
C SER A 29 -8.21 -8.66 7.68
N PHE A 30 -7.28 -7.72 7.51
CA PHE A 30 -6.13 -7.55 8.40
C PHE A 30 -6.57 -7.11 9.79
N GLY A 31 -7.49 -6.13 9.89
CA GLY A 31 -8.01 -5.65 11.17
C GLY A 31 -8.75 -6.75 11.93
N LYS A 32 -9.63 -7.49 11.24
CA LYS A 32 -10.34 -8.66 11.79
C LYS A 32 -9.38 -9.73 12.30
N ASP A 33 -8.41 -10.12 11.48
CA ASP A 33 -7.42 -11.13 11.84
C ASP A 33 -6.57 -10.67 13.03
N TRP A 34 -6.23 -9.39 13.10
CA TRP A 34 -5.47 -8.80 14.20
C TRP A 34 -6.18 -8.91 15.56
N LEU A 35 -7.51 -8.72 15.60
CA LEU A 35 -8.30 -8.86 16.83
C LEU A 35 -8.14 -10.25 17.48
N ASN A 36 -7.95 -11.28 16.65
CA ASN A 36 -7.83 -12.67 17.08
C ASN A 36 -6.38 -13.08 17.43
N LYS A 37 -5.40 -12.17 17.34
CA LYS A 37 -4.00 -12.45 17.69
C LYS A 37 -3.78 -12.44 19.20
N PRO A 38 -2.81 -13.20 19.74
CA PRO A 38 -2.52 -13.20 21.18
C PRO A 38 -1.99 -11.84 21.67
N LYS A 39 -1.93 -11.68 22.99
CA LYS A 39 -1.43 -10.48 23.69
C LYS A 39 -0.03 -10.04 23.21
N HIS A 40 0.28 -8.78 23.51
CA HIS A 40 1.41 -8.03 22.98
C HIS A 40 1.36 -7.97 21.46
N ARG A 41 0.20 -7.54 20.96
CA ARG A 41 -0.04 -7.24 19.56
C ARG A 41 -0.10 -5.75 19.35
N ALA A 42 0.54 -5.25 18.31
CA ALA A 42 0.59 -3.82 18.00
C ALA A 42 0.21 -3.59 16.53
N ILE A 43 -0.36 -2.42 16.25
CA ILE A 43 -0.53 -1.88 14.90
C ILE A 43 0.16 -0.52 14.87
N ALA A 44 1.04 -0.30 13.90
CA ALA A 44 1.52 1.02 13.53
C ALA A 44 0.95 1.43 12.19
N ILE A 45 0.64 2.71 12.03
CA ILE A 45 0.20 3.29 10.76
C ILE A 45 1.19 4.32 10.25
N GLY A 46 1.18 4.51 8.93
CA GLY A 46 1.84 5.65 8.32
C GLY A 46 1.07 6.96 8.57
N HIS A 47 1.81 8.06 8.63
CA HIS A 47 1.32 9.42 8.84
C HIS A 47 2.13 10.39 7.98
N PRO A 48 1.53 11.47 7.43
CA PRO A 48 0.10 11.86 7.43
C PRO A 48 -0.83 10.89 6.69
N ALA A 49 -2.14 11.16 6.65
CA ALA A 49 -3.15 10.23 6.11
C ALA A 49 -2.87 9.75 4.67
N GLN A 50 -2.20 10.57 3.85
CA GLN A 50 -1.72 10.16 2.51
C GLN A 50 -0.66 9.04 2.55
N CYS A 51 0.09 8.89 3.64
CA CYS A 51 1.08 7.83 3.83
C CYS A 51 0.43 6.52 4.31
N ALA A 52 -0.79 6.22 3.89
CA ALA A 52 -1.61 5.16 4.44
C ALA A 52 -0.93 3.79 4.31
N THR A 53 -0.34 3.33 5.41
CA THR A 53 0.08 1.95 5.65
C THR A 53 -0.39 1.53 7.03
N TYR A 54 -0.42 0.23 7.29
CA TYR A 54 -0.68 -0.40 8.58
C TYR A 54 0.18 -1.65 8.72
N ASN A 55 1.05 -1.70 9.71
CA ASN A 55 1.90 -2.84 9.99
C ASN A 55 1.49 -3.41 11.33
N GLY A 56 1.48 -4.73 11.47
CA GLY A 56 1.10 -5.39 12.70
C GLY A 56 2.05 -6.51 13.05
N ARG A 57 2.37 -6.60 14.34
CA ARG A 57 3.08 -7.73 14.93
C ARG A 57 2.36 -8.20 16.18
N TRP A 58 2.57 -9.46 16.53
CA TRP A 58 1.94 -10.16 17.65
C TRP A 58 2.87 -11.28 18.13
N ARG A 59 2.49 -11.98 19.22
CA ARG A 59 3.28 -13.06 19.84
C ARG A 59 4.64 -12.58 20.38
N HIS A 60 4.66 -11.40 21.01
CA HIS A 60 5.86 -10.93 21.69
C HIS A 60 5.81 -11.19 23.19
N ALA A 61 6.97 -11.36 23.83
CA ALA A 61 7.05 -11.55 25.27
C ALA A 61 6.66 -10.29 26.07
N LYS A 62 6.84 -9.09 25.48
CA LYS A 62 6.54 -7.79 26.10
C LYS A 62 5.87 -6.86 25.09
N ALA A 63 4.94 -6.03 25.57
CA ALA A 63 4.28 -4.98 24.79
C ALA A 63 5.29 -4.01 24.15
N SER A 64 6.32 -3.57 24.89
CA SER A 64 7.36 -2.67 24.37
C SER A 64 8.11 -3.28 23.18
N THR A 65 8.36 -4.60 23.19
CA THR A 65 8.97 -5.31 22.05
C THR A 65 8.04 -5.32 20.84
N ALA A 66 6.74 -5.55 21.04
CA ALA A 66 5.74 -5.51 19.98
C ALA A 66 5.69 -4.13 19.32
N VAL A 67 5.60 -3.07 20.13
CA VAL A 67 5.58 -1.68 19.66
C VAL A 67 6.86 -1.35 18.89
N ARG A 68 8.04 -1.62 19.47
CA ARG A 68 9.33 -1.33 18.85
C ARG A 68 9.47 -1.99 17.47
N ARG A 69 9.19 -3.29 17.38
CA ARG A 69 9.31 -4.03 16.12
C ARG A 69 8.29 -3.55 15.08
N THR A 70 7.05 -3.31 15.50
CA THR A 70 6.00 -2.83 14.60
C THR A 70 6.33 -1.44 14.04
N LEU A 71 6.83 -0.52 14.88
CA LEU A 71 7.26 0.80 14.44
C LEU A 71 8.50 0.72 13.53
N GLN A 72 9.48 -0.13 13.85
CA GLN A 72 10.66 -0.32 13.02
C GLN A 72 10.30 -0.81 11.61
N ASP A 73 9.47 -1.84 11.51
CA ASP A 73 9.00 -2.35 10.21
C ASP A 73 8.19 -1.31 9.44
N CYS A 74 7.38 -0.54 10.15
CA CYS A 74 6.62 0.56 9.56
C CYS A 74 7.56 1.62 8.97
N MET A 75 8.55 2.07 9.73
CA MET A 75 9.50 3.10 9.30
C MET A 75 10.31 2.65 8.08
N GLN A 76 10.74 1.38 8.04
CA GLN A 76 11.44 0.82 6.88
C GLN A 76 10.59 0.93 5.61
N ARG A 77 9.29 0.66 5.72
CA ARG A 77 8.35 0.78 4.59
C ARG A 77 8.03 2.23 4.22
N MET A 78 8.01 3.13 5.21
CA MET A 78 7.79 4.56 4.97
C MET A 78 8.94 5.23 4.26
N ALA A 79 10.18 4.77 4.40
CA ALA A 79 11.29 5.29 3.61
C ALA A 79 11.02 5.17 2.10
N GLU A 80 10.55 3.99 1.68
CA GLU A 80 10.20 3.74 0.29
C GLU A 80 8.95 4.52 -0.14
N LEU A 81 7.87 4.47 0.65
CA LEU A 81 6.64 5.21 0.32
C LEU A 81 6.88 6.72 0.23
N SER A 82 7.70 7.28 1.12
CA SER A 82 8.07 8.71 1.10
C SER A 82 8.70 9.10 -0.22
N ARG A 83 9.61 8.25 -0.72
CA ARG A 83 10.26 8.43 -2.03
C ARG A 83 9.22 8.45 -3.14
N HIS A 84 8.25 7.54 -3.16
CA HIS A 84 7.21 7.47 -4.21
C HIS A 84 6.17 8.58 -4.14
N LEU A 85 5.85 9.06 -2.95
CA LEU A 85 4.88 10.13 -2.76
C LEU A 85 5.50 11.53 -2.88
N GLY A 86 6.83 11.65 -2.86
CA GLY A 86 7.51 12.95 -2.76
C GLY A 86 7.19 13.68 -1.44
N LYS A 87 6.79 12.94 -0.40
CA LYS A 87 6.28 13.46 0.88
C LYS A 87 7.02 12.80 2.02
N LYS A 88 7.24 13.54 3.12
CA LYS A 88 7.82 12.97 4.33
C LYS A 88 6.76 12.12 5.05
N CYS A 89 6.91 10.80 5.00
CA CYS A 89 6.08 9.87 5.75
C CYS A 89 6.78 9.39 7.02
N GLU A 90 6.02 9.29 8.10
CA GLU A 90 6.46 8.79 9.40
C GLU A 90 5.50 7.69 9.88
N CYS A 91 5.84 7.04 10.99
CA CYS A 91 4.98 6.03 11.60
C CYS A 91 4.57 6.41 13.01
N ARG A 92 3.36 5.99 13.37
CA ARG A 92 2.79 6.16 14.71
C ARG A 92 2.06 4.90 15.13
N LEU A 93 2.00 4.66 16.44
CA LEU A 93 1.26 3.54 16.97
C LEU A 93 -0.24 3.84 16.84
N ALA A 94 -0.98 2.91 16.26
CA ALA A 94 -2.43 2.98 16.14
C ALA A 94 -3.11 2.18 17.24
N ALA A 95 -2.63 0.97 17.52
CA ALA A 95 -3.23 0.10 18.52
C ALA A 95 -2.18 -0.77 19.25
N LEU A 96 -2.47 -1.12 20.49
CA LEU A 96 -1.73 -2.06 21.33
C LEU A 96 -2.73 -2.88 22.13
N ASP A 97 -2.77 -4.19 21.90
CA ASP A 97 -3.71 -5.12 22.54
C ASP A 97 -5.18 -4.72 22.40
N ASP A 98 -5.78 -4.16 23.45
CA ASP A 98 -7.16 -3.68 23.50
C ASP A 98 -7.25 -2.14 23.56
N ARG A 99 -6.13 -1.45 23.27
CA ARG A 99 -6.03 0.00 23.28
C ARG A 99 -5.83 0.57 21.90
N ILE A 100 -6.49 1.70 21.63
CA ILE A 100 -6.36 2.49 20.41
C ILE A 100 -5.87 3.91 20.72
N PHE A 101 -5.00 4.42 19.86
CA PHE A 101 -4.29 5.71 20.03
C PHE A 101 -4.57 6.71 18.91
N VAL A 102 -5.42 6.34 17.95
CA VAL A 102 -5.74 7.16 16.77
C VAL A 102 -7.24 7.24 16.59
N SER A 103 -7.72 8.31 15.95
CA SER A 103 -9.14 8.44 15.63
C SER A 103 -9.55 7.47 14.50
N PRO A 104 -10.85 7.15 14.36
CA PRO A 104 -11.32 6.29 13.26
C PRO A 104 -10.94 6.79 11.87
N LYS A 105 -10.90 8.11 11.68
CA LYS A 105 -10.52 8.74 10.41
C LYS A 105 -9.05 8.52 10.03
N GLU A 106 -8.21 8.24 11.01
CA GLU A 106 -6.77 8.04 10.85
C GLU A 106 -6.38 6.59 10.63
N LEU A 107 -7.32 5.67 10.84
CA LEU A 107 -7.19 4.24 10.53
C LEU A 107 -8.15 3.84 9.39
N PRO A 108 -8.17 4.54 8.23
CA PRO A 108 -9.04 4.14 7.13
C PRO A 108 -8.48 2.93 6.40
N PHE A 109 -9.31 2.33 5.55
CA PHE A 109 -8.83 1.41 4.52
C PHE A 109 -7.75 2.09 3.68
N ARG A 110 -6.68 1.35 3.38
CA ARG A 110 -5.69 1.83 2.42
C ARG A 110 -6.36 2.06 1.08
N LYS A 111 -6.18 3.27 0.57
CA LYS A 111 -6.57 3.63 -0.77
C LYS A 111 -5.37 3.96 -1.65
N GLN A 112 -4.25 4.40 -1.06
CA GLN A 112 -3.04 4.79 -1.76
C GLN A 112 -2.00 3.66 -1.66
N LEU A 113 -1.59 3.13 -2.81
CA LEU A 113 -0.48 2.19 -2.92
C LEU A 113 0.68 2.86 -3.66
N PRO A 114 1.93 2.72 -3.20
CA PRO A 114 3.06 3.20 -3.98
C PRO A 114 3.10 2.49 -5.34
N ALA A 115 3.37 3.24 -6.39
CA ALA A 115 3.34 2.73 -7.74
C ALA A 115 4.37 3.41 -8.65
N ILE A 116 4.79 2.71 -9.69
CA ILE A 116 5.74 3.20 -10.69
C ILE A 116 5.17 2.91 -12.06
N ALA A 117 5.17 3.93 -12.93
CA ALA A 117 4.89 3.76 -14.34
C ALA A 117 6.21 3.74 -15.12
N LEU A 118 6.51 2.59 -15.73
CA LEU A 118 7.59 2.41 -16.69
C LEU A 118 7.01 2.56 -18.10
N VAL A 119 7.35 3.66 -18.76
CA VAL A 119 6.81 4.04 -20.05
C VAL A 119 7.87 3.84 -21.12
N LYS A 120 7.50 3.21 -22.22
CA LYS A 120 8.28 3.19 -23.47
C LYS A 120 7.39 3.77 -24.56
N ASP A 121 7.85 4.83 -25.20
CA ASP A 121 7.19 5.43 -26.36
C ASP A 121 8.21 5.77 -27.45
N THR A 122 7.76 6.41 -28.53
CA THR A 122 8.63 6.83 -29.64
C THR A 122 9.69 7.87 -29.23
N LYS A 123 9.55 8.52 -28.07
CA LYS A 123 10.51 9.49 -27.54
C LYS A 123 11.53 8.87 -26.60
N GLY A 124 11.33 7.61 -26.20
CA GLY A 124 12.27 6.84 -25.40
C GLY A 124 11.62 6.11 -24.24
N ARG A 125 12.38 5.92 -23.17
CA ARG A 125 11.96 5.20 -21.96
C ARG A 125 11.97 6.14 -20.77
N LYS A 126 10.96 6.05 -19.91
CA LYS A 126 10.84 6.88 -18.71
C LYS A 126 10.29 6.08 -17.54
N GLU A 127 10.91 6.27 -16.38
CA GLU A 127 10.38 5.83 -15.08
C GLU A 127 9.67 7.01 -14.41
N ILE A 128 8.45 6.80 -13.94
CA ILE A 128 7.64 7.82 -13.25
C ILE A 128 7.19 7.26 -11.91
N LEU A 129 7.67 7.87 -10.83
CA LEU A 129 7.28 7.54 -9.46
C LEU A 129 5.93 8.17 -9.11
N GLY A 130 5.16 7.49 -8.28
CA GLY A 130 3.85 7.97 -7.86
C GLY A 130 3.08 7.00 -6.99
N TYR A 131 1.76 7.05 -7.09
CA TYR A 131 0.87 6.18 -6.34
C TYR A 131 -0.39 5.83 -7.13
N ALA A 132 -0.90 4.63 -6.86
CA ALA A 132 -2.17 4.16 -7.35
C ALA A 132 -3.26 4.37 -6.29
N LEU A 133 -4.40 4.91 -6.69
CA LEU A 133 -5.64 4.80 -5.92
C LEU A 133 -6.36 3.53 -6.29
N THR A 134 -6.57 2.67 -5.28
CA THR A 134 -7.33 1.45 -5.42
C THR A 134 -7.96 1.04 -4.09
N THR A 135 -9.07 0.31 -4.13
CA THR A 135 -9.64 -0.35 -2.95
C THR A 135 -9.00 -1.72 -2.66
N GLY A 136 -8.28 -2.30 -3.63
CA GLY A 136 -7.63 -3.62 -3.56
C GLY A 136 -8.57 -4.82 -3.38
N ARG A 137 -9.89 -4.62 -3.50
CA ARG A 137 -10.87 -5.70 -3.35
C ARG A 137 -10.82 -6.63 -4.55
N THR A 138 -10.61 -7.92 -4.29
CA THR A 138 -10.68 -8.98 -5.32
C THR A 138 -12.14 -9.32 -5.65
N GLY A 139 -12.37 -9.92 -6.83
CA GLY A 139 -13.67 -10.39 -7.27
C GLY A 139 -14.66 -9.31 -7.70
N MET A 140 -14.24 -8.04 -7.73
CA MET A 140 -15.08 -6.92 -8.14
C MET A 140 -14.30 -5.98 -9.05
N ARG A 141 -15.02 -5.33 -9.97
CA ARG A 141 -14.46 -4.24 -10.77
C ARG A 141 -14.16 -3.05 -9.87
N GLN A 142 -12.93 -2.55 -9.95
CA GLN A 142 -12.43 -1.44 -9.13
C GLN A 142 -11.92 -0.31 -10.03
N PRO A 143 -12.11 0.96 -9.62
CA PRO A 143 -11.40 2.05 -10.25
C PRO A 143 -9.90 1.89 -10.01
N PHE A 144 -9.13 2.30 -11.02
CA PHE A 144 -7.69 2.42 -10.93
C PHE A 144 -7.30 3.81 -11.39
N ASP A 145 -6.69 4.60 -10.53
CA ASP A 145 -6.09 5.88 -10.90
C ASP A 145 -4.62 5.88 -10.50
N PHE A 146 -3.74 6.37 -11.37
CA PHE A 146 -2.33 6.58 -11.06
C PHE A 146 -1.99 8.07 -11.10
N TYR A 147 -1.38 8.53 -10.01
CA TYR A 147 -0.94 9.89 -9.79
C TYR A 147 0.59 9.92 -9.69
N THR A 148 1.22 10.94 -10.25
CA THR A 148 2.65 11.19 -10.06
C THR A 148 2.94 11.71 -8.65
N GLN A 149 4.21 11.82 -8.29
CA GLN A 149 4.67 12.50 -7.07
C GLN A 149 4.10 13.92 -6.89
N ASN A 150 3.76 14.61 -7.98
CA ASN A 150 3.20 15.97 -7.96
C ASN A 150 1.66 15.98 -7.94
N ASP A 151 1.03 14.86 -7.53
CA ASP A 151 -0.42 14.68 -7.47
C ASP A 151 -1.13 14.87 -8.82
N GLN A 152 -0.40 14.76 -9.94
CA GLN A 152 -0.99 14.81 -11.28
C GLN A 152 -1.51 13.42 -11.67
N LYS A 153 -2.82 13.30 -11.92
CA LYS A 153 -3.40 12.07 -12.49
C LYS A 153 -2.91 11.89 -13.93
N VAL A 154 -2.21 10.78 -14.19
CA VAL A 154 -1.66 10.48 -15.53
C VAL A 154 -2.12 9.15 -16.09
N CYS A 155 -2.78 8.31 -15.29
CA CYS A 155 -3.53 7.18 -15.83
C CYS A 155 -4.80 6.93 -15.04
N GLU A 156 -5.84 6.47 -15.73
CA GLU A 156 -7.11 6.07 -15.14
C GLU A 156 -7.66 4.83 -15.84
N GLY A 157 -8.58 4.14 -15.16
CA GLY A 157 -9.22 2.97 -15.72
C GLY A 157 -10.02 2.17 -14.71
N GLN A 158 -10.32 0.95 -15.11
CA GLN A 158 -11.00 -0.03 -14.29
C GLN A 158 -10.27 -1.34 -14.40
N TYR A 159 -10.12 -2.04 -13.28
CA TYR A 159 -9.50 -3.34 -13.24
C TYR A 159 -10.32 -4.33 -12.41
N ASN A 160 -10.17 -5.62 -12.71
CA ASN A 160 -10.75 -6.70 -11.93
C ASN A 160 -9.65 -7.72 -11.62
N LEU A 161 -9.43 -7.98 -10.34
CA LEU A 161 -8.58 -9.09 -9.90
C LEU A 161 -9.49 -10.27 -9.61
N GLY A 162 -9.32 -11.38 -10.33
CA GLY A 162 -10.10 -12.59 -10.07
C GLY A 162 -9.93 -13.07 -8.63
N GLY A 163 -10.98 -13.61 -8.01
CA GLY A 163 -11.02 -13.92 -6.56
C GLY A 163 -9.90 -14.83 -6.03
N MET A 164 -9.30 -15.65 -6.90
CA MET A 164 -8.14 -16.51 -6.60
C MET A 164 -7.02 -16.37 -7.66
N ALA A 165 -7.17 -15.46 -8.62
CA ALA A 165 -6.29 -15.42 -9.77
C ALA A 165 -5.10 -14.50 -9.50
N MET A 166 -3.89 -15.02 -9.72
CA MET A 166 -2.65 -14.25 -9.84
C MET A 166 -2.62 -13.38 -11.12
N LYS A 167 -3.79 -13.21 -11.76
CA LYS A 167 -4.02 -12.51 -13.00
C LYS A 167 -5.31 -11.71 -12.90
N GLY A 168 -5.29 -10.48 -13.41
CA GLY A 168 -6.45 -9.63 -13.56
C GLY A 168 -6.46 -8.98 -14.93
N GLU A 169 -7.58 -8.37 -15.26
CA GLU A 169 -7.77 -7.64 -16.50
C GLU A 169 -8.17 -6.21 -16.18
N ALA A 170 -7.69 -5.29 -17.00
CA ALA A 170 -8.06 -3.90 -16.90
C ALA A 170 -8.19 -3.28 -18.27
N TYR A 171 -8.78 -2.10 -18.28
CA TYR A 171 -8.67 -1.17 -19.38
C TYR A 171 -8.11 0.13 -18.83
N LEU A 172 -6.95 0.55 -19.33
CA LEU A 172 -6.25 1.74 -18.86
C LEU A 172 -6.18 2.78 -19.98
N ASN A 173 -6.32 4.05 -19.58
CA ASN A 173 -6.14 5.22 -20.41
C ASN A 173 -5.12 6.14 -19.73
N CYS A 174 -3.92 6.24 -20.31
CA CYS A 174 -2.82 6.97 -19.71
C CYS A 174 -2.29 8.08 -20.63
N PHE A 175 -1.72 9.11 -20.00
CA PHE A 175 -1.07 10.26 -20.63
C PHE A 175 -1.95 10.97 -21.68
N GLY A 176 -3.23 11.13 -21.37
CA GLY A 176 -4.20 11.77 -22.27
C GLY A 176 -4.49 10.95 -23.52
N GLY A 177 -4.51 9.62 -23.44
CA GLY A 177 -4.84 8.73 -24.56
C GLY A 177 -3.66 8.24 -25.39
N LYS A 178 -2.44 8.70 -25.11
CA LYS A 178 -1.22 8.25 -25.83
C LYS A 178 -0.94 6.76 -25.64
N ILE A 179 -1.31 6.23 -24.47
CA ILE A 179 -1.25 4.80 -24.17
C ILE A 179 -2.62 4.40 -23.65
N LYS A 180 -3.36 3.65 -24.48
CA LYS A 180 -4.72 3.24 -24.16
C LYS A 180 -4.95 1.82 -24.64
N GLY A 181 -5.54 0.98 -23.79
CA GLY A 181 -5.86 -0.38 -24.19
C GLY A 181 -6.11 -1.32 -23.02
N PRO A 182 -6.36 -2.61 -23.33
CA PRO A 182 -6.42 -3.64 -22.32
C PRO A 182 -5.07 -3.77 -21.61
N ALA A 183 -5.12 -3.99 -20.30
CA ALA A 183 -3.97 -4.31 -19.48
C ALA A 183 -4.14 -5.68 -18.84
N VAL A 184 -3.07 -6.46 -18.81
CA VAL A 184 -3.03 -7.70 -18.03
C VAL A 184 -2.36 -7.38 -16.70
N PHE A 185 -3.10 -7.50 -15.61
CA PHE A 185 -2.56 -7.42 -14.26
C PHE A 185 -1.98 -8.78 -13.88
N LYS A 186 -0.74 -8.83 -13.41
CA LYS A 186 -0.13 -9.98 -12.74
C LYS A 186 -0.02 -9.63 -11.26
N VAL A 187 -0.71 -10.40 -10.41
CA VAL A 187 -0.61 -10.26 -8.96
C VAL A 187 0.49 -11.21 -8.49
N VAL A 188 1.43 -10.70 -7.71
CA VAL A 188 2.56 -11.48 -7.17
C VAL A 188 2.32 -11.89 -5.72
N GLY A 189 1.45 -11.16 -5.03
CA GLY A 189 1.01 -11.53 -3.70
C GLY A 189 0.09 -10.50 -3.11
N PHE A 190 -0.21 -10.72 -1.84
CA PHE A 190 -1.03 -9.82 -1.05
C PHE A 190 -0.24 -9.39 0.17
N ARG A 191 -0.27 -8.09 0.44
CA ARG A 191 0.33 -7.50 1.64
C ARG A 191 -0.77 -6.71 2.32
N GLU A 192 -1.09 -7.10 3.55
CA GLU A 192 -2.10 -6.41 4.35
C GLU A 192 -3.49 -6.33 3.68
N GLY A 193 -3.85 -7.39 2.94
CA GLY A 193 -5.11 -7.50 2.21
C GLY A 193 -5.16 -6.72 0.90
N GLN A 194 -4.04 -6.13 0.47
CA GLN A 194 -3.92 -5.42 -0.82
C GLN A 194 -3.02 -6.23 -1.76
N ALA A 195 -3.48 -6.40 -3.00
CA ALA A 195 -2.67 -7.01 -4.05
C ALA A 195 -1.48 -6.09 -4.39
N TYR A 196 -0.33 -6.70 -4.68
CA TYR A 196 0.79 -6.03 -5.33
C TYR A 196 1.22 -6.82 -6.57
N GLY A 197 1.81 -6.12 -7.53
CA GLY A 197 2.23 -6.73 -8.78
C GLY A 197 2.35 -5.72 -9.91
N THR A 198 2.06 -6.16 -11.12
CA THR A 198 2.31 -5.39 -12.35
C THR A 198 1.09 -5.39 -13.27
N ALA A 199 0.98 -4.38 -14.12
CA ALA A 199 0.00 -4.30 -15.18
C ALA A 199 0.68 -3.85 -16.46
N LEU A 200 0.54 -4.61 -17.53
CA LEU A 200 1.16 -4.31 -18.83
C LEU A 200 0.10 -3.89 -19.84
N VAL A 201 0.27 -2.70 -20.40
CA VAL A 201 -0.48 -2.19 -21.56
C VAL A 201 0.44 -2.18 -22.77
N LYS A 202 0.03 -2.84 -23.86
CA LYS A 202 0.69 -2.77 -25.16
C LYS A 202 -0.21 -2.00 -26.13
N ALA A 203 0.22 -0.83 -26.58
CA ALA A 203 -0.53 0.06 -27.46
C ALA A 203 0.32 0.40 -28.70
N GLY A 204 0.50 -0.59 -29.59
CA GLY A 204 1.41 -0.50 -30.72
C GLY A 204 2.86 -0.38 -30.27
N ASP A 205 3.57 0.63 -30.77
CA ASP A 205 4.95 0.94 -30.39
C ASP A 205 5.08 1.47 -28.96
N ASN A 206 3.98 1.97 -28.38
CA ASN A 206 3.95 2.48 -27.02
C ASN A 206 3.59 1.37 -26.03
N GLN A 207 4.30 1.32 -24.91
CA GLN A 207 4.10 0.34 -23.86
C GLN A 207 4.13 1.03 -22.49
N LEU A 208 3.31 0.53 -21.57
CA LEU A 208 3.33 0.91 -20.16
C LEU A 208 3.37 -0.37 -19.33
N ILE A 209 4.35 -0.49 -18.45
CA ILE A 209 4.24 -1.36 -17.28
C ILE A 209 4.01 -0.49 -16.07
N LEU A 210 2.94 -0.77 -15.37
CA LEU A 210 2.59 -0.15 -14.11
C LEU A 210 2.82 -1.15 -12.99
N VAL A 211 3.69 -0.80 -12.05
CA VAL A 211 3.97 -1.63 -10.88
C VAL A 211 3.30 -0.99 -9.67
N TYR A 212 2.59 -1.76 -8.86
CA TYR A 212 1.84 -1.26 -7.71
C TYR A 212 2.09 -2.12 -6.47
N GLY A 213 2.12 -1.48 -5.30
CA GLY A 213 2.28 -2.17 -3.99
C GLY A 213 3.73 -2.51 -3.61
N LEU A 214 4.68 -1.65 -4.01
CA LEU A 214 6.13 -1.79 -3.85
C LEU A 214 6.65 -2.12 -2.43
N PRO A 215 7.92 -2.56 -2.33
CA PRO A 215 8.75 -3.17 -3.36
C PRO A 215 8.55 -4.69 -3.41
N SER A 216 8.75 -5.29 -4.59
CA SER A 216 8.76 -6.74 -4.79
C SER A 216 9.80 -7.09 -5.85
N ASP A 217 10.41 -8.28 -5.83
CA ASP A 217 11.40 -8.68 -6.84
C ASP A 217 10.87 -8.55 -8.29
N GLU A 218 9.57 -8.77 -8.50
CA GLU A 218 8.90 -8.54 -9.80
C GLU A 218 9.04 -7.09 -10.29
N PHE A 219 9.08 -6.10 -9.39
CA PHE A 219 9.33 -4.70 -9.77
C PHE A 219 10.70 -4.58 -10.44
N GLU A 220 11.76 -5.08 -9.77
CA GLU A 220 13.12 -4.99 -10.28
C GLU A 220 13.28 -5.78 -11.58
N THR A 221 12.63 -6.96 -11.69
CA THR A 221 12.58 -7.73 -12.95
C THR A 221 11.95 -6.92 -14.08
N ARG A 222 10.77 -6.32 -13.88
CA ARG A 222 10.11 -5.53 -14.93
C ARG A 222 10.85 -4.25 -15.27
N ARG A 223 11.48 -3.64 -14.27
CA ARG A 223 12.33 -2.47 -14.45
C ARG A 223 13.50 -2.80 -15.38
N ALA A 224 14.20 -3.91 -15.15
CA ALA A 224 15.26 -4.40 -16.02
C ALA A 224 14.75 -4.70 -17.45
N GLU A 225 13.65 -5.44 -17.59
CA GLU A 225 13.05 -5.81 -18.88
C GLU A 225 12.70 -4.60 -19.76
N LEU A 226 12.07 -3.57 -19.16
CA LEU A 226 11.64 -2.39 -19.93
C LEU A 226 12.77 -1.39 -20.17
N LEU A 227 13.66 -1.20 -19.19
CA LEU A 227 14.73 -0.21 -19.26
C LEU A 227 15.97 -0.73 -20.00
N GLY A 228 16.06 -2.05 -20.24
CA GLY A 228 17.19 -2.66 -20.94
C GLY A 228 18.48 -2.65 -20.11
N GLN A 229 18.35 -2.84 -18.81
CA GLN A 229 19.47 -3.06 -17.88
C GLN A 229 19.67 -4.55 -17.65
#